data_AF-A0A484IFN4-F1
#
_entry.id   AF-A0A484IFN4-F1
#
_cell.length_a   1.000
_cell.length_b   1.000
_cell.length_c   1.000
_cell.angle_alpha   90.00
_cell.angle_beta   90.00
_cell.angle_gamma   90.00
#
_symmetry.space_group_name_H-M   'P 1'
#
loop_
_entity.id
_entity.type
_entity.pdbx_description
1 polymer ?
#
loop_
_entity_poly.entity_id
_entity_poly.type
_entity_poly.pdbx_seq_one_letter_code
_entity_poly.pdbx_strand_id
1 'polypeptide(L)'
;MNTKTVLSLLVIATFTMGFNLFEFSNTNAQNNITALPLSNSTSNSSNEEKSYILIFEQRNIGNIDNSTKIVSSIIGHDIVKIADEFVEEISLAPSQQLEQQIEDIIYNGTNGLPCNASLTTQEGKSVSVECISSENIVIWYVHT
;
A
#
# COMPACT_ATOMS: atom_id res chain seq x y z
N MET A 1 -49.72 -50.73 -29.61
CA MET A 1 -48.52 -50.99 -28.79
C MET A 1 -47.45 -49.99 -29.22
N ASN A 2 -47.45 -48.78 -28.65
CA ASN A 2 -46.75 -48.36 -27.42
C ASN A 2 -45.22 -48.50 -27.48
N THR A 3 -44.55 -47.44 -27.93
CA THR A 3 -43.14 -47.13 -27.60
C THR A 3 -43.00 -45.64 -27.33
N LYS A 4 -43.57 -45.19 -26.20
CA LYS A 4 -43.21 -43.93 -25.56
C LYS A 4 -41.99 -44.17 -24.66
N THR A 5 -40.77 -44.04 -25.17
CA THR A 5 -39.59 -43.94 -24.28
C THR A 5 -38.39 -43.37 -25.02
N VAL A 6 -38.14 -42.07 -24.89
CA VAL A 6 -36.78 -41.54 -24.70
C VAL A 6 -36.93 -40.35 -23.76
N LEU A 7 -36.76 -40.64 -22.47
CA LEU A 7 -36.70 -39.65 -21.40
C LEU A 7 -35.34 -38.95 -21.53
N SER A 8 -35.33 -37.71 -22.03
CA SER A 8 -34.13 -36.86 -22.02
C SER A 8 -33.89 -36.41 -20.58
N LEU A 9 -33.03 -37.13 -19.85
CA LEU A 9 -32.54 -36.73 -18.53
C LEU A 9 -31.44 -35.68 -18.72
N LEU A 10 -31.85 -34.41 -18.74
CA LEU A 10 -30.95 -33.27 -18.59
C LEU A 10 -30.42 -33.28 -17.15
N VAL A 11 -29.15 -33.63 -16.97
CA VAL A 11 -28.46 -33.54 -15.69
C VAL A 11 -28.24 -32.04 -15.39
N ILE A 12 -29.10 -31.49 -14.54
CA ILE A 12 -28.95 -30.13 -14.01
C ILE A 12 -27.79 -30.15 -13.02
N ALA A 13 -26.71 -29.45 -13.36
CA ALA A 13 -25.55 -29.25 -12.51
C ALA A 13 -25.98 -28.64 -11.17
N THR A 14 -25.59 -29.29 -10.07
CA THR A 14 -25.76 -28.77 -8.72
C THR A 14 -24.86 -27.56 -8.54
N PHE A 15 -25.46 -26.37 -8.49
CA PHE A 15 -24.86 -25.18 -7.88
C PHE A 15 -24.77 -25.42 -6.37
N THR A 16 -23.65 -25.98 -5.91
CA THR A 16 -23.33 -25.95 -4.48
C THR A 16 -22.74 -24.59 -4.13
N MET A 17 -23.44 -23.96 -3.20
CA MET A 17 -23.09 -22.74 -2.50
C MET A 17 -21.64 -22.76 -2.02
N GLY A 18 -20.92 -21.68 -2.29
CA GLY A 18 -19.61 -21.38 -1.72
C GLY A 18 -19.51 -19.88 -1.46
N PHE A 19 -20.51 -19.32 -0.78
CA PHE A 19 -20.38 -17.99 -0.18
C PHE A 19 -19.81 -18.12 1.22
N ASN A 20 -18.83 -17.26 1.50
CA ASN A 20 -18.17 -16.95 2.76
C ASN A 20 -17.01 -17.87 3.16
N LEU A 21 -15.79 -17.32 3.05
CA LEU A 21 -14.88 -17.08 4.18
C LEU A 21 -13.80 -16.10 3.70
N PHE A 22 -14.17 -14.83 3.50
CA PHE A 22 -13.18 -13.76 3.67
C PHE A 22 -13.11 -13.52 5.19
N GLU A 23 -12.19 -14.21 5.85
CA GLU A 23 -11.77 -13.80 7.18
C GLU A 23 -10.94 -12.54 7.02
N PHE A 24 -11.58 -11.37 7.16
CA PHE A 24 -10.85 -10.17 7.51
C PHE A 24 -10.33 -10.37 8.93
N SER A 25 -9.06 -10.74 9.07
CA SER A 25 -8.35 -10.51 10.31
C SER A 25 -8.33 -9.00 10.54
N ASN A 26 -9.26 -8.53 11.36
CA ASN A 26 -9.23 -7.18 11.90
C ASN A 26 -8.05 -7.14 12.88
N THR A 27 -6.85 -6.94 12.35
CA THR A 27 -5.72 -6.53 13.17
C THR A 27 -6.07 -5.15 13.70
N ASN A 28 -6.58 -5.11 14.93
CA ASN A 28 -6.47 -3.93 15.75
C ASN A 28 -4.97 -3.60 15.80
N ALA A 29 -4.53 -2.68 14.95
CA ALA A 29 -3.28 -1.96 15.15
C ALA A 29 -3.48 -1.21 16.47
N GLN A 30 -3.12 -1.87 17.56
CA GLN A 30 -3.07 -1.26 18.87
C GLN A 30 -1.95 -0.23 18.78
N ASN A 31 -2.34 1.05 18.75
CA ASN A 31 -1.44 2.21 18.77
C ASN A 31 -0.65 2.18 20.07
N ASN A 32 0.39 1.35 20.14
CA ASN A 32 1.37 1.47 21.19
C ASN A 32 2.24 2.65 20.81
N ILE A 33 1.82 3.85 21.20
CA ILE A 33 2.70 5.02 21.27
C ILE A 33 3.73 4.71 22.35
N THR A 34 4.68 3.86 22.02
CA THR A 34 5.97 3.85 22.69
C THR A 34 6.68 5.04 22.09
N ALA A 35 6.60 6.19 22.77
CA ALA A 35 7.50 7.30 22.50
C ALA A 35 8.92 6.73 22.39
N LEU A 36 9.55 6.84 21.21
CA LEU A 36 10.90 6.36 21.00
C LEU A 36 11.80 6.98 22.07
N PRO A 37 12.43 6.20 22.96
CA PRO A 37 13.56 6.73 23.69
C PRO A 37 14.67 6.90 22.67
N LEU A 38 15.07 8.16 22.43
CA LEU A 38 16.28 8.52 21.70
C LEU A 38 17.46 7.84 22.42
N SER A 39 17.79 6.63 21.97
CA SER A 39 18.83 5.80 22.58
C SER A 39 20.16 6.28 22.02
N ASN A 40 20.93 6.92 22.90
CA ASN A 40 22.31 7.31 22.64
C ASN A 40 23.16 6.02 22.65
N SER A 41 23.10 5.24 21.57
CA SER A 41 23.90 4.03 21.40
C SER A 41 25.18 4.40 20.68
N THR A 42 26.29 4.34 21.42
CA THR A 42 27.64 4.42 20.87
C THR A 42 27.88 3.21 19.95
N SER A 43 27.87 3.43 18.64
CA SER A 43 28.40 2.49 17.66
C SER A 43 29.28 3.21 16.64
N ASN A 44 30.58 2.98 16.72
CA ASN A 44 31.52 3.35 15.68
C ASN A 44 31.29 2.47 14.44
N SER A 45 30.57 3.00 13.46
CA SER A 45 30.70 2.74 12.02
C SER A 45 29.83 3.79 11.31
N SER A 46 30.44 4.65 10.51
CA SER A 46 29.84 5.86 9.93
C SER A 46 28.89 5.60 8.75
N ASN A 47 27.87 4.77 8.95
CA ASN A 47 26.68 4.77 8.11
C ASN A 47 25.53 5.22 9.00
N GLU A 48 25.15 6.48 8.85
CA GLU A 48 24.00 7.05 9.57
C GLU A 48 22.76 6.24 9.22
N GLU A 49 22.07 5.74 10.25
CA GLU A 49 20.84 4.96 10.08
C GLU A 49 19.75 5.88 9.54
N LYS A 50 19.42 5.73 8.25
CA LYS A 50 18.35 6.51 7.60
C LYS A 50 16.99 5.97 8.01
N SER A 51 16.10 6.88 8.41
CA SER A 51 14.68 6.60 8.63
C SER A 51 13.87 6.98 7.40
N TYR A 52 12.96 6.10 7.03
CA TYR A 52 12.08 6.22 5.88
C TYR A 52 10.64 6.30 6.37
N ILE A 53 9.92 7.32 5.92
CA ILE A 53 8.54 7.59 6.30
C ILE A 53 7.72 7.71 5.02
N LEU A 54 6.73 6.85 4.85
CA LEU A 54 5.79 6.89 3.75
C LEU A 54 4.43 7.27 4.32
N ILE A 55 3.82 8.33 3.79
CA ILE A 55 2.56 8.90 4.29
C ILE A 55 1.54 8.85 3.14
N PHE A 56 0.40 8.22 3.37
CA PHE A 56 -0.70 8.19 2.40
C PHE A 56 -1.88 8.99 2.91
N GLU A 57 -2.28 9.99 2.12
CA GLU A 57 -3.57 10.65 2.29
C GLU A 57 -4.68 9.74 1.73
N GLN A 58 -5.46 9.13 2.62
CA GLN A 58 -6.59 8.30 2.24
C GLN A 58 -7.87 9.14 2.09
N ARG A 59 -8.76 8.72 1.19
CA ARG A 59 -10.02 9.40 0.88
C ARG A 59 -10.94 9.52 2.09
N ASN A 60 -11.73 10.61 2.06
CA ASN A 60 -12.84 10.90 2.97
C ASN A 60 -13.71 9.66 3.25
N ILE A 61 -13.87 9.32 4.52
CA ILE A 61 -14.93 8.40 4.95
C ILE A 61 -16.25 9.14 4.76
N GLY A 62 -17.13 8.61 3.91
CA GLY A 62 -18.40 9.25 3.54
C GLY A 62 -19.43 9.44 4.67
N ASN A 63 -19.05 9.30 5.94
CA ASN A 63 -19.96 9.33 7.08
C ASN A 63 -19.43 10.10 8.31
N ILE A 64 -18.27 10.75 8.23
CA ILE A 64 -17.71 11.52 9.38
C ILE A 64 -17.87 13.01 9.13
N ASP A 65 -17.42 13.50 7.96
CA ASP A 65 -17.46 14.88 7.48
C ASP A 65 -16.63 14.91 6.17
N ASN A 66 -16.98 15.73 5.17
CA ASN A 66 -16.19 15.88 3.93
C ASN A 66 -14.82 16.56 4.14
N SER A 67 -14.54 17.06 5.34
CA SER A 67 -13.27 17.69 5.74
C SER A 67 -12.29 16.74 6.46
N THR A 68 -12.76 15.55 6.89
CA THR A 68 -11.93 14.60 7.62
C THR A 68 -11.11 13.75 6.67
N LYS A 69 -9.79 13.97 6.66
CA LYS A 69 -8.81 13.16 5.94
C LYS A 69 -8.25 12.07 6.86
N ILE A 70 -8.21 10.83 6.37
CA ILE A 70 -7.44 9.77 7.04
C ILE A 70 -6.02 9.81 6.48
N VAL A 71 -5.05 9.66 7.36
CA VAL A 71 -3.65 9.49 6.96
C VAL A 71 -3.17 8.16 7.51
N SER A 72 -2.60 7.32 6.65
CA SER A 72 -1.81 6.16 7.07
C SER A 72 -0.33 6.46 6.89
N SER A 73 0.52 5.84 7.71
CA SER A 73 1.97 6.00 7.60
C SER A 73 2.72 4.72 7.87
N ILE A 74 3.76 4.49 7.09
CA ILE A 74 4.68 3.35 7.21
C ILE A 74 6.06 3.92 7.52
N ILE A 75 6.66 3.43 8.61
CA ILE A 75 7.95 3.93 9.10
C ILE A 75 8.91 2.75 9.20
N GLY A 76 10.12 2.90 8.67
CA GLY A 76 11.13 1.86 8.71
C GLY A 76 12.54 2.37 8.44
N HIS A 77 13.50 1.44 8.54
CA HIS A 77 14.92 1.69 8.24
C HIS A 77 15.43 0.83 7.07
N ASP A 78 14.56 -0.04 6.52
CA ASP A 78 14.83 -0.87 5.36
C ASP A 78 14.12 -0.29 4.13
N ILE A 79 14.91 0.19 3.16
CA ILE A 79 14.38 0.82 1.96
C ILE A 79 13.69 -0.17 1.03
N VAL A 80 14.09 -1.43 1.02
CA VAL A 80 13.47 -2.46 0.19
C VAL A 80 12.06 -2.71 0.67
N LYS A 81 11.90 -2.85 1.99
CA LYS A 81 10.57 -3.01 2.59
C LYS A 81 9.68 -1.79 2.35
N ILE A 82 10.23 -0.58 2.43
CA ILE A 82 9.47 0.65 2.13
C ILE A 82 9.01 0.67 0.67
N ALA A 83 9.84 0.20 -0.26
CA ALA A 83 9.47 0.08 -1.67
C ALA A 83 8.31 -0.89 -1.87
N ASP A 84 8.38 -2.08 -1.25
CA ASP A 84 7.33 -3.10 -1.35
C ASP A 84 5.98 -2.55 -0.82
N GLU A 85 6.00 -1.92 0.36
CA GLU A 85 4.81 -1.34 0.99
C GLU A 85 4.24 -0.17 0.16
N PHE A 86 5.10 0.61 -0.51
CA PHE A 86 4.66 1.68 -1.40
C PHE A 86 3.91 1.12 -2.61
N VAL A 87 4.44 0.10 -3.24
CA VAL A 87 3.78 -0.54 -4.39
C VAL A 87 2.43 -1.14 -3.97
N GLU A 88 2.40 -1.86 -2.84
CA GLU A 88 1.21 -2.56 -2.34
C GLU A 88 0.06 -1.60 -1.98
N GLU A 89 0.35 -0.49 -1.30
CA GLU A 89 -0.67 0.51 -0.93
C GLU A 89 -1.23 1.26 -2.15
N ILE A 90 -0.46 1.39 -3.24
CA ILE A 90 -0.94 2.04 -4.47
C ILE A 90 -1.79 1.10 -5.32
N SER A 91 -1.42 -0.18 -5.41
CA SER A 91 -2.13 -1.16 -6.22
C SER A 91 -1.93 -2.59 -5.73
N LEU A 92 -3.03 -3.32 -5.53
CA LEU A 92 -3.03 -4.76 -5.24
C LEU A 92 -2.51 -5.62 -6.41
N ALA A 93 -2.46 -5.06 -7.62
CA ALA A 93 -1.89 -5.68 -8.81
C ALA A 93 -1.05 -4.64 -9.56
N PRO A 94 0.20 -4.39 -9.13
CA PRO A 94 1.03 -3.37 -9.75
C PRO A 94 1.41 -3.75 -11.18
N SER A 95 1.56 -2.74 -12.04
CA SER A 95 2.17 -2.93 -13.35
C SER A 95 3.68 -2.72 -13.24
N GLN A 96 4.46 -3.33 -14.14
CA GLN A 96 5.91 -3.09 -14.19
C GLN A 96 6.26 -1.60 -14.36
N GLN A 97 5.41 -0.85 -15.07
CA GLN A 97 5.57 0.59 -15.20
C GLN A 97 5.41 1.30 -13.84
N LEU A 98 4.42 0.91 -13.04
CA LEU A 98 4.19 1.50 -11.72
C LEU A 98 5.37 1.22 -10.78
N GLU A 99 5.87 -0.02 -10.77
CA GLU A 99 7.04 -0.42 -9.99
C GLU A 99 8.25 0.45 -10.34
N GLN A 100 8.56 0.61 -11.62
CA GLN A 100 9.66 1.46 -12.09
C GLN A 100 9.50 2.92 -11.68
N GLN A 101 8.29 3.48 -11.80
CA GLN A 101 8.04 4.86 -11.38
C GLN A 101 8.23 5.04 -9.86
N ILE A 102 7.86 4.04 -9.06
CA ILE A 102 8.07 4.05 -7.61
C ILE A 102 9.56 3.93 -7.27
N GLU A 103 10.30 3.04 -7.95
CA GLU A 103 11.75 2.93 -7.80
C GLU A 103 12.46 4.26 -8.08
N ASP A 104 12.07 4.96 -9.15
CA ASP A 104 12.61 6.28 -9.49
C ASP A 104 12.32 7.33 -8.39
N ILE A 105 11.11 7.32 -7.82
CA ILE A 105 10.72 8.22 -6.72
C ILE A 105 11.54 7.93 -5.46
N ILE A 106 11.74 6.65 -5.13
CA ILE A 106 12.52 6.22 -3.97
C ILE A 106 13.99 6.60 -4.17
N TYR A 107 14.54 6.34 -5.35
CA TYR A 107 15.88 6.76 -5.71
C TYR A 107 16.04 8.28 -5.58
N ASN A 108 15.11 9.06 -6.11
CA ASN A 108 15.18 10.52 -6.00
C ASN A 108 15.14 10.99 -4.54
N GLY A 109 14.20 10.47 -3.75
CA GLY A 109 14.08 10.83 -2.33
C GLY A 109 15.31 10.47 -1.50
N THR A 110 15.87 9.27 -1.70
CA THR A 110 17.07 8.81 -0.97
C THR A 110 18.35 9.57 -1.32
N ASN A 111 18.41 10.15 -2.53
CA ASN A 111 19.53 10.94 -3.02
C ASN A 111 19.33 12.47 -2.88
N GLY A 112 18.24 12.91 -2.24
CA GLY A 112 17.96 14.34 -2.05
C GLY A 112 17.60 15.08 -3.35
N LEU A 113 17.14 14.34 -4.36
CA LEU A 113 16.69 14.89 -5.64
C LEU A 113 15.20 15.25 -5.58
N PRO A 114 14.73 16.18 -6.43
CA PRO A 114 13.31 16.43 -6.61
C PRO A 114 12.58 15.15 -7.02
N CYS A 115 11.46 14.89 -6.35
CA CYS A 115 10.69 13.64 -6.43
C CYS A 115 9.20 13.91 -6.67
N ASN A 116 8.84 15.14 -7.02
CA ASN A 116 7.48 15.53 -7.36
C ASN A 116 7.06 14.77 -8.62
N ALA A 117 6.29 13.72 -8.42
CA ALA A 117 5.94 12.78 -9.46
C ALA A 117 4.43 12.54 -9.47
N SER A 118 3.94 12.17 -10.65
CA SER A 118 2.56 11.74 -10.84
C SER A 118 2.59 10.30 -11.31
N LEU A 119 2.15 9.40 -10.44
CA LEU A 119 1.95 7.99 -10.73
C LEU A 119 0.58 7.80 -11.38
N THR A 120 0.46 6.82 -12.26
CA THR A 120 -0.84 6.40 -12.80
C THR A 120 -1.09 4.97 -12.35
N THR A 121 -2.14 4.77 -11.55
CA THR A 121 -2.53 3.43 -11.12
C THR A 121 -3.06 2.62 -12.30
N GLN A 122 -3.16 1.29 -12.15
CA GLN A 122 -3.75 0.43 -13.18
C GLN A 122 -5.20 0.83 -13.53
N GLU A 123 -5.92 1.43 -12.58
CA GLU A 123 -7.28 1.94 -12.75
C GLU A 123 -7.34 3.28 -13.50
N GLY A 124 -6.19 3.83 -13.91
CA GLY A 124 -6.08 5.12 -14.59
C GLY A 124 -6.22 6.32 -13.65
N LYS A 125 -6.12 6.13 -12.34
CA LYS A 125 -6.13 7.24 -11.37
C LYS A 125 -4.74 7.84 -11.25
N SER A 126 -4.69 9.16 -11.17
CA SER A 126 -3.46 9.89 -10.89
C SER A 126 -3.21 9.91 -9.38
N VAL A 127 -1.97 9.62 -8.98
CA VAL A 127 -1.51 9.76 -7.60
C VAL A 127 -0.30 10.68 -7.63
N SER A 128 -0.33 11.74 -6.84
CA SER A 128 0.78 12.68 -6.68
C SER A 128 1.66 12.25 -5.51
N VAL A 129 2.96 12.37 -5.70
CA VAL A 129 3.96 12.06 -4.68
C VAL A 129 4.87 13.25 -4.53
N GLU A 130 5.01 13.74 -3.31
CA GLU A 130 6.01 14.72 -2.89
C GLU A 130 6.99 14.04 -1.93
N CYS A 131 8.19 14.56 -1.79
CA CYS A 131 9.10 14.06 -0.77
C CYS A 131 10.00 15.15 -0.20
N ILE A 132 10.44 14.89 1.03
CA ILE A 132 11.40 15.70 1.76
C ILE A 132 12.56 14.78 2.13
N SER A 133 13.76 15.17 1.76
CA SER A 133 14.97 14.43 2.08
C SER A 133 15.87 15.27 2.99
N SER A 134 16.27 14.66 4.09
CA SER A 134 17.27 15.16 5.04
C SER A 134 18.38 14.11 5.16
N GLU A 135 19.47 14.42 5.85
CA GLU A 135 20.66 13.56 5.94
C GLU A 135 20.30 12.14 6.42
N ASN A 136 19.44 12.05 7.44
CA ASN A 136 19.05 10.79 8.07
C ASN A 136 17.55 10.46 7.96
N ILE A 137 16.74 11.27 7.26
CA ILE A 137 15.30 11.04 7.15
C ILE A 137 14.83 11.32 5.72
N VAL A 138 14.04 10.41 5.15
CA VAL A 138 13.32 10.65 3.91
C VAL A 138 11.83 10.44 4.15
N ILE A 139 11.02 11.41 3.74
CA ILE A 139 9.57 11.39 3.86
C ILE A 139 8.98 11.44 2.46
N TRP A 140 8.15 10.47 2.09
CA TRP A 140 7.30 10.53 0.90
C TRP A 140 5.85 10.77 1.31
N TYR A 141 5.24 11.80 0.74
CA TYR A 141 3.84 12.15 0.92
C TYR A 141 3.07 11.84 -0.35
N VAL A 142 2.12 10.92 -0.23
CA VAL A 142 1.34 10.36 -1.33
C VAL A 142 -0.09 10.84 -1.20
N HIS A 143 -0.64 11.50 -2.22
CA HIS A 143 -2.00 12.02 -2.21
C HIS A 143 -2.66 11.93 -3.59
N THR A 144 -4.00 11.92 -3.60
CA THR A 144 -4.82 11.80 -4.83
C THR A 144 -5.69 13.01 -5.07
#